data_AF-A0A0U5NRX4-F1
#
_entry.id   AF-A0A0U5NRX4-F1
#
_cell.length_a   1.000
_cell.length_b   1.000
_cell.length_c   1.000
_cell.angle_alpha   90.00
_cell.angle_beta   90.00
_cell.angle_gamma   90.00
#
_symmetry.space_group_name_H-M   'P 1'
#
loop_
_entity.id
_entity.type
_entity.pdbx_description
1 polymer ?
#
loop_
_entity_poly.entity_id
_entity_poly.type
_entity_poly.pdbx_seq_one_letter_code
_entity_poly.pdbx_strand_id
1 'polypeptide(L)'
;MKYAATILQMLDGIFTNLICIPILFILYCKFSPFKKRGKKWKLVYRICLGLVMLYLIRCFFAGFIFTEINYPRFTDSPFLPVYEALFYPNHG
;
A
#
# COMPACT_ATOMS: atom_id res chain seq x y z
N MET A 1 -7.47 19.81 -8.09
CA MET A 1 -7.21 18.36 -7.97
C MET A 1 -5.76 17.96 -8.23
N LYS A 2 -5.00 18.65 -9.10
CA LYS A 2 -3.58 18.34 -9.39
C LYS A 2 -2.67 18.23 -8.15
N TYR A 3 -2.74 19.19 -7.22
CA TYR A 3 -1.94 19.14 -5.98
C TYR A 3 -2.21 17.92 -5.10
N ALA A 4 -3.47 17.49 -4.99
CA ALA A 4 -3.84 16.31 -4.21
C ALA A 4 -3.30 15.03 -4.87
N ALA A 5 -3.35 14.94 -6.20
CA ALA A 5 -2.78 13.83 -6.96
C ALA A 5 -1.26 13.74 -6.77
N THR A 6 -0.53 14.86 -6.85
CA THR A 6 0.93 14.88 -6.64
C THR A 6 1.32 14.48 -5.21
N ILE A 7 0.57 14.94 -4.20
CA ILE A 7 0.81 14.56 -2.82
C ILE A 7 0.55 13.07 -2.60
N LEU A 8 -0.50 12.52 -3.21
CA LEU A 8 -0.82 11.09 -3.15
C LEU A 8 0.25 10.24 -3.82
N GLN A 9 0.75 10.64 -4.99
CA GLN A 9 1.86 9.96 -5.67
C GLN A 9 3.16 10.00 -4.85
N MET A 10 3.46 11.14 -4.23
CA MET A 10 4.63 11.27 -3.36
C MET A 10 4.51 10.38 -2.14
N LEU A 11 3.36 10.38 -1.47
CA LEU A 11 3.07 9.51 -0.32
C LEU A 11 3.17 8.04 -0.70
N ASP A 12 2.63 7.69 -1.85
CA ASP A 12 2.64 6.31 -2.34
C ASP A 12 4.03 5.83 -2.75
N GLY A 13 4.84 6.72 -3.36
CA GLY A 13 6.25 6.46 -3.64
C GLY A 13 7.06 6.27 -2.36
N ILE A 14 6.83 7.09 -1.34
CA ILE A 14 7.46 6.94 -0.02
C ILE A 14 7.02 5.63 0.63
N PHE A 15 5.73 5.32 0.60
CA PHE A 15 5.16 4.11 1.18
C PHE A 15 5.73 2.84 0.53
N THR A 16 5.82 2.83 -0.80
CA THR A 16 6.37 1.71 -1.58
C THR A 16 7.86 1.53 -1.31
N ASN A 17 8.63 2.61 -1.22
CA ASN A 17 10.07 2.52 -0.91
C ASN A 17 10.34 2.11 0.55
N LEU A 18 9.49 2.52 1.49
CA LEU A 18 9.66 2.24 2.91
C LEU A 18 8.98 0.94 3.37
N ILE A 19 8.21 0.24 2.53
CA ILE A 19 7.52 -1.01 2.90
C ILE A 19 8.50 -2.13 3.30
N CYS A 20 9.75 -2.05 2.84
CA CYS A 20 10.81 -2.94 3.27
C CYS A 20 11.02 -2.92 4.80
N ILE A 21 10.85 -1.77 5.46
CA ILE A 21 11.05 -1.64 6.91
C ILE A 21 10.03 -2.50 7.71
N PRO A 22 8.70 -2.37 7.52
CA PRO A 22 7.74 -3.23 8.22
C PRO A 22 7.87 -4.71 7.83
N ILE A 23 8.25 -5.04 6.59
CA ILE A 23 8.50 -6.44 6.17
C ILE A 23 9.70 -7.02 6.93
N LEU A 24 10.85 -6.34 6.92
CA LEU A 24 12.05 -6.74 7.64
C LEU A 24 11.79 -6.82 9.15
N PHE A 25 10.99 -5.89 9.68
CA PHE A 25 10.58 -5.92 11.07
C PHE A 25 9.77 -7.18 11.39
N ILE A 26 8.76 -7.54 10.59
CA ILE A 26 7.97 -8.77 10.78
C ILE A 26 8.86 -10.02 10.68
N LEU A 27 9.78 -10.06 9.71
CA LEU A 27 10.75 -11.15 9.56
C LEU A 27 11.67 -11.28 10.78
N TYR A 28 12.25 -10.16 11.22
CA TYR A 28 13.01 -10.09 12.47
C TYR A 28 12.15 -10.57 13.66
N CYS A 29 10.87 -10.23 13.65
CA CYS A 29 9.95 -10.67 14.68
C CYS A 29 9.70 -12.19 14.67
N LYS A 30 9.72 -12.81 13.50
CA LYS A 30 9.47 -14.24 13.30
C LYS A 30 10.68 -15.09 13.69
N PHE A 31 11.89 -14.61 13.43
CA PHE A 31 13.13 -15.36 13.69
C PHE A 31 13.68 -15.19 15.11
N SER A 32 13.33 -14.12 15.81
CA SER A 32 13.72 -13.97 17.21
C SER A 32 12.66 -14.64 18.12
N PRO A 33 13.05 -15.45 19.13
CA PRO A 33 12.11 -16.04 20.07
C PRO A 33 11.60 -14.94 21.02
N PHE A 34 10.35 -14.53 20.81
CA PHE A 34 9.69 -13.36 21.42
C PHE A 34 9.26 -13.56 22.88
N LYS A 35 10.13 -14.09 23.71
CA LYS A 35 9.72 -14.62 25.02
C LYS A 35 9.14 -13.59 26.00
N LYS A 36 9.32 -12.27 25.79
CA LYS A 36 8.69 -11.20 26.62
C LYS A 36 8.46 -9.86 25.89
N ARG A 37 7.81 -9.83 24.72
CA ARG A 37 7.46 -8.55 24.08
C ARG A 37 6.22 -7.90 24.73
N GLY A 38 6.41 -6.73 25.35
CA GLY A 38 5.35 -5.95 25.99
C GLY A 38 4.26 -5.45 25.03
N LYS A 39 3.16 -4.92 25.58
CA LYS A 39 1.96 -4.49 24.82
C LYS A 39 2.27 -3.55 23.63
N LYS A 40 3.24 -2.64 23.80
CA LYS A 40 3.68 -1.69 22.75
C LYS A 40 4.23 -2.41 21.51
N TRP A 41 5.06 -3.44 21.71
CA TRP A 41 5.65 -4.19 20.60
C TRP A 41 4.62 -5.02 19.82
N LYS A 42 3.59 -5.53 20.50
CA LYS A 42 2.45 -6.21 19.84
C LYS A 42 1.61 -5.24 19.02
N LEU A 43 1.49 -3.98 19.44
CA LEU A 43 0.83 -2.94 18.66
C LEU A 43 1.64 -2.59 17.41
N VAL A 44 2.95 -2.35 17.55
CA VAL A 44 3.84 -2.08 16.42
C VAL A 44 3.82 -3.23 15.41
N TYR A 45 3.90 -4.48 15.88
CA TYR A 45 3.78 -5.64 14.99
C TYR A 45 2.46 -5.66 14.21
N ARG A 46 1.33 -5.37 14.88
CA ARG A 46 0.02 -5.29 14.22
C ARG A 46 -0.05 -4.14 13.20
N ILE A 47 0.54 -3.00 13.50
CA ILE A 47 0.63 -1.86 12.57
C ILE A 47 1.48 -2.27 11.35
N CYS A 48 2.67 -2.85 11.56
CA CYS A 48 3.51 -3.33 10.47
C CYS A 48 2.78 -4.36 9.59
N LEU A 49 2.07 -5.30 10.21
CA LEU A 49 1.29 -6.30 9.48
C LEU A 49 0.20 -5.62 8.64
N GLY A 50 -0.52 -4.66 9.21
CA GLY A 50 -1.54 -3.87 8.49
C GLY A 50 -0.95 -3.12 7.29
N LEU A 51 0.21 -2.49 7.45
CA LEU A 51 0.90 -1.79 6.36
C LEU A 51 1.30 -2.76 5.23
N VAL A 52 1.82 -3.95 5.56
CA VAL A 52 2.16 -4.96 4.55
C VAL A 52 0.91 -5.49 3.85
N MET A 53 -0.19 -5.74 4.56
CA MET A 53 -1.44 -6.16 3.94
C MET A 53 -2.00 -5.07 3.01
N LEU A 54 -1.95 -3.80 3.41
CA LEU A 54 -2.35 -2.67 2.58
C LEU A 54 -1.52 -2.59 1.29
N TYR A 55 -0.21 -2.83 1.39
CA TYR A 55 0.68 -2.89 0.23
C TYR A 55 0.33 -4.05 -0.71
N LEU A 56 0.08 -5.26 -0.17
CA LEU A 56 -0.35 -6.40 -0.98
C LEU A 56 -1.69 -6.14 -1.69
N ILE A 57 -2.64 -5.51 -1.00
CA ILE A 57 -3.90 -5.07 -1.59
C ILE A 57 -3.65 -4.06 -2.72
N ARG A 58 -2.74 -3.10 -2.53
CA ARG A 58 -2.33 -2.17 -3.58
C ARG A 58 -1.73 -2.91 -4.80
N CYS A 59 -0.83 -3.86 -4.58
CA CYS A 59 -0.26 -4.69 -5.66
C CYS A 59 -1.32 -5.51 -6.38
N PHE A 60 -2.28 -6.08 -5.62
CA PHE A 60 -3.40 -6.81 -6.18
C PHE A 60 -4.27 -5.89 -7.05
N PHE A 61 -4.60 -4.69 -6.59
CA PHE A 61 -5.36 -3.74 -7.41
C PHE A 61 -4.59 -3.30 -8.66
N ALA A 62 -3.30 -3.00 -8.54
CA ALA A 62 -2.45 -2.70 -9.70
C ALA A 62 -2.42 -3.86 -10.72
N GLY A 63 -2.32 -5.11 -10.27
CA GLY A 63 -2.26 -6.27 -11.15
C GLY A 63 -3.61 -6.81 -11.64
N PHE A 64 -4.70 -6.60 -10.90
CA PHE A 64 -6.00 -7.23 -11.15
C PHE A 64 -7.07 -6.25 -11.66
N ILE A 65 -7.12 -5.02 -11.14
CA ILE A 65 -8.12 -4.01 -11.56
C ILE A 65 -7.65 -3.23 -12.81
N PHE A 66 -6.34 -3.01 -12.95
CA PHE A 66 -5.77 -2.17 -14.01
C PHE A 66 -5.13 -2.97 -15.16
N THR A 67 -5.60 -4.20 -15.39
CA THR A 67 -5.37 -4.89 -16.68
C THR A 67 -6.34 -4.34 -17.72
N GLU A 68 -5.92 -4.22 -18.99
CA GLU A 68 -6.73 -3.64 -20.10
C GLU A 68 -8.14 -4.25 -20.21
N ILE A 69 -8.29 -5.50 -19.76
CA ILE A 69 -9.55 -6.26 -19.77
C ILE A 69 -10.54 -5.77 -18.70
N ASN A 70 -10.06 -5.32 -17.54
CA ASN A 70 -10.88 -4.95 -16.39
C ASN A 70 -11.06 -3.43 -16.23
N TYR A 71 -10.18 -2.62 -16.81
CA TYR A 71 -10.24 -1.16 -16.77
C TYR A 71 -11.62 -0.57 -17.14
N PRO A 72 -12.32 -1.05 -18.21
CA PRO A 72 -13.63 -0.51 -18.61
C PRO A 72 -14.76 -0.80 -17.60
N ARG A 73 -14.61 -1.83 -16.76
CA ARG A 73 -15.63 -2.20 -15.76
C ARG A 73 -15.58 -1.36 -14.49
N PHE A 74 -14.44 -0.72 -14.24
CA PHE A 74 -14.23 0.10 -13.04
C PHE A 74 -14.32 1.60 -13.33
N THR A 75 -14.47 1.99 -14.60
CA THR A 75 -14.55 3.39 -15.08
C THR A 75 -15.82 4.12 -14.63
N ASP A 76 -16.88 3.38 -14.31
CA ASP A 76 -18.17 3.91 -13.84
C ASP A 76 -18.20 4.18 -12.32
N SER A 77 -17.09 3.95 -11.61
CA SER A 77 -17.00 4.14 -10.16
C SER A 77 -16.70 5.60 -9.78
N PRO A 78 -17.42 6.21 -8.81
CA PRO A 78 -17.18 7.58 -8.37
C PRO A 78 -15.79 7.81 -7.73
N PHE A 79 -15.04 6.74 -7.46
CA PHE A 79 -13.70 6.79 -6.89
C PHE A 79 -12.56 6.86 -7.92
N LEU A 80 -12.89 6.87 -9.22
CA LEU A 80 -11.92 6.91 -10.32
C LEU A 80 -10.78 7.94 -10.19
N PRO A 81 -11.04 9.21 -9.84
CA PRO A 81 -10.00 10.23 -9.89
C PRO A 81 -8.88 10.03 -8.86
N VAL A 82 -9.16 9.34 -7.76
CA VAL A 82 -8.16 9.00 -6.74
C VAL A 82 -7.30 7.83 -7.23
N TYR A 83 -7.92 6.83 -7.84
CA TYR A 83 -7.22 5.66 -8.36
C TYR A 83 -6.34 6.00 -9.58
N GLU A 84 -6.84 6.80 -10.51
CA GLU A 84 -6.08 7.24 -11.68
C GLU A 84 -4.83 8.04 -11.27
N ALA A 85 -4.98 8.94 -10.29
CA ALA A 85 -3.84 9.67 -9.71
C ALA A 85 -2.80 8.75 -9.04
N LEU A 86 -3.23 7.63 -8.44
CA LEU A 86 -2.34 6.69 -7.73
C LEU A 86 -1.66 5.68 -8.64
N PHE A 87 -2.20 5.38 -9.81
CA PHE A 87 -1.73 4.29 -10.69
C PHE A 87 -1.33 4.74 -12.10
N TYR A 88 -1.81 5.90 -12.59
CA TYR A 88 -1.55 6.44 -13.93
C TYR A 88 -1.19 7.94 -13.92
N PRO A 89 0.02 8.31 -13.44
CA PRO A 89 0.47 9.70 -13.36
C PRO A 89 0.57 10.46 -14.70
N ASN A 90 0.69 9.74 -15.84
CA ASN A 90 1.13 10.32 -17.12
C ASN A 90 0.06 10.31 -18.24
N HIS A 91 -1.21 9.99 -17.95
CA HIS A 91 -2.28 9.95 -18.95
C HIS A 91 -3.20 11.19 -18.95
N GLY A 92 -2.75 12.30 -18.36
CA GLY A 92 -3.48 13.58 -18.31
C GLY A 92 -2.81 14.70 -19.07
#